data_AF-A0A180H689-F1
#
_entry.id   AF-A0A180H689-F1
#
_cell.length_a   1.000
_cell.length_b   1.000
_cell.length_c   1.000
_cell.angle_alpha   90.00
_cell.angle_beta   90.00
_cell.angle_gamma   90.00
#
_symmetry.space_group_name_H-M   'P 1'
#
loop_
_entity.id
_entity.type
_entity.pdbx_description
1 polymer ?
#
loop_
_entity_poly.entity_id
_entity_poly.type
_entity_poly.pdbx_seq_one_letter_code
_entity_poly.pdbx_strand_id
1 'polypeptide(L)' 'MSHGDRPDSLPDDFQIVATTSSAAIAHKSNPIFGVQFQPELTHSTHGKQIIEEFVLNVCQGKLGWTMATFIGTEIARIR' A
#
# COMPACT_ATOMS: atom_id res chain seq x y z
N MET A 1 7.05 13.71 -5.91
CA MET A 1 7.25 12.79 -7.04
C MET A 1 8.75 12.58 -7.23
N SER A 2 9.26 11.38 -6.97
CA SER A 2 10.71 11.09 -6.89
C SER A 2 11.18 10.11 -7.98
N HIS A 3 10.50 10.04 -9.13
CA HIS A 3 10.91 9.12 -10.19
C HIS A 3 11.29 9.89 -11.43
N GLY A 4 12.53 9.68 -11.89
CA GLY A 4 12.98 10.02 -13.24
C GLY A 4 12.48 9.00 -14.27
N ASP A 5 12.31 7.74 -13.84
CA ASP A 5 11.81 6.67 -14.69
C ASP A 5 10.28 6.57 -14.61
N ARG A 6 9.66 6.33 -15.77
CA ARG A 6 8.22 6.10 -15.91
C ARG A 6 8.01 4.92 -16.85
N PRO A 7 7.06 4.01 -16.56
CA PRO A 7 6.69 2.96 -17.50
C PRO A 7 6.20 3.60 -18.82
N ASP A 8 6.83 3.19 -19.91
CA ASP A 8 6.52 3.67 -21.27
C ASP A 8 5.22 3.04 -21.81
N SER A 9 4.92 1.81 -21.38
CA SER A 9 3.70 1.09 -21.73
C SER A 9 3.10 0.37 -20.54
N LEU A 10 1.80 0.09 -20.64
CA LEU A 10 1.05 -0.67 -19.64
C LEU A 10 0.99 -2.14 -20.07
N PRO A 11 1.28 -3.11 -19.18
CA PRO A 11 1.04 -4.52 -19.48
C PRO A 11 -0.45 -4.80 -19.69
N ASP A 12 -0.78 -5.74 -20.60
CA ASP A 12 -2.17 -6.02 -21.00
C ASP A 12 -3.08 -6.43 -19.85
N ASP A 13 -2.55 -7.04 -18.80
CA ASP A 13 -3.32 -7.49 -17.63
C ASP A 13 -3.62 -6.37 -16.63
N PHE A 14 -3.16 -5.14 -16.91
CA PHE A 14 -3.36 -3.99 -16.05
C PHE A 14 -4.29 -2.95 -16.69
N GLN A 15 -4.85 -2.10 -15.83
CA GLN A 15 -5.64 -0.94 -16.20
C GLN A 15 -5.17 0.27 -15.39
N ILE A 16 -5.27 1.45 -15.98
CA ILE A 16 -4.96 2.71 -15.31
C ILE A 16 -6.12 3.06 -14.38
N VAL A 17 -5.82 3.30 -13.11
CA VAL A 17 -6.82 3.68 -12.08
C VAL A 17 -6.61 5.09 -11.55
N ALA A 18 -5.46 5.71 -11.83
CA ALA A 18 -5.25 7.14 -11.64
C ALA A 18 -4.31 7.68 -12.72
N THR A 19 -4.70 8.80 -13.33
CA THR A 19 -3.88 9.58 -14.26
C THR A 19 -3.46 10.87 -13.56
N THR A 20 -2.31 11.47 -13.92
CA THR A 20 -1.63 12.68 -13.36
C THR A 20 -0.41 12.39 -12.46
N SER A 21 -0.02 13.36 -11.62
CA SER A 21 1.11 13.30 -10.66
C SER A 21 1.01 12.17 -9.63
N SER A 22 -0.11 11.45 -9.64
CA SER A 22 -0.39 10.30 -8.79
C SER A 22 -0.75 9.08 -9.65
N ALA A 23 0.04 8.82 -10.69
CA ALA A 23 -0.19 7.70 -11.60
C ALA A 23 -0.30 6.38 -10.83
N ALA A 24 -1.36 5.61 -11.11
CA ALA A 24 -1.60 4.32 -10.50
C ALA A 24 -2.24 3.33 -11.48
N ILE A 25 -1.88 2.06 -11.31
CA ILE A 25 -2.37 0.95 -12.12
C ILE A 25 -2.89 -0.17 -11.20
N ALA A 26 -3.85 -0.94 -11.71
CA ALA A 26 -4.36 -2.13 -11.03
C ALA A 26 -4.42 -3.30 -12.00
N HIS A 27 -4.11 -4.49 -11.53
CA HIS A 27 -4.31 -5.71 -12.31
C HIS A 27 -5.81 -5.98 -12.46
N LYS A 28 -6.24 -6.47 -13.63
CA LYS A 28 -7.65 -6.68 -13.97
C LYS A 28 -8.35 -7.75 -13.10
N SER A 29 -7.63 -8.81 -12.74
CA SER A 29 -8.19 -9.93 -11.96
C SER A 29 -7.50 -10.21 -10.62
N ASN A 30 -6.22 -9.85 -10.46
CA ASN A 30 -5.45 -10.12 -9.25
C ASN A 30 -5.40 -8.89 -8.34
N PRO A 31 -5.23 -9.04 -7.01
CA PRO A 31 -5.12 -7.92 -6.06
C PRO A 31 -3.73 -7.25 -6.10
N ILE A 32 -3.29 -6.86 -7.31
CA ILE A 32 -1.98 -6.26 -7.56
C ILE A 32 -2.18 -4.82 -8.00
N PHE A 33 -1.50 -3.90 -7.33
CA PHE A 33 -1.60 -2.47 -7.55
C PHE A 33 -0.20 -1.87 -7.67
N GLY A 34 -0.06 -0.87 -8.52
CA GLY A 34 1.16 -0.07 -8.66
C GLY A 34 0.85 1.40 -8.50
N VAL A 35 1.68 2.11 -7.74
CA VAL A 35 1.60 3.57 -7.59
C VAL A 35 2.97 4.18 -7.91
N GLN A 36 3.00 5.29 -8.63
CA GLN A 36 4.23 6.01 -8.97
C GLN A 36 4.57 7.11 -7.96
N PHE A 37 3.72 7.36 -6.97
CA PHE A 37 3.98 8.29 -5.87
C PHE A 37 4.31 7.52 -4.59
N GLN A 38 4.76 8.24 -3.57
CA GLN A 38 5.16 7.67 -2.27
C GLN A 38 4.01 7.86 -1.26
N PRO A 39 3.08 6.89 -1.12
CA PRO A 39 1.97 7.00 -0.16
C PRO A 39 2.43 6.99 1.30
N GLU A 40 3.66 6.58 1.58
CA GLU A 40 4.26 6.57 2.91
C GLU A 40 4.68 7.96 3.41
N LEU A 41 4.85 8.93 2.50
CA LEU A 41 5.29 10.27 2.86
C LEU A 41 4.13 11.18 3.23
N THR A 42 4.37 12.07 4.19
CA THR A 42 3.38 13.01 4.73
C THR A 42 2.87 14.03 3.70
N HIS A 43 3.60 14.27 2.62
CA HIS A 43 3.15 15.12 1.52
C HIS A 43 2.07 14.48 0.65
N SER A 44 1.82 13.17 0.80
CA SER A 44 0.72 12.47 0.16
C SER A 44 -0.51 12.56 1.07
N THR A 45 -1.39 13.54 0.82
CA THR A 45 -2.55 13.86 1.69
C THR A 45 -3.40 12.64 2.07
N HIS A 46 -3.56 11.69 1.14
CA HIS A 46 -4.32 10.45 1.36
C HIS A 46 -3.43 9.19 1.39
N GLY A 47 -2.11 9.34 1.47
CA GLY A 47 -1.17 8.22 1.38
C GLY A 47 -1.37 7.19 2.49
N LYS A 48 -1.53 7.65 3.74
CA LYS A 48 -1.88 6.78 4.87
C LYS A 48 -3.18 5.99 4.63
N GLN A 49 -4.21 6.66 4.13
CA GLN A 49 -5.51 6.04 3.84
C GLN A 49 -5.36 4.94 2.79
N ILE A 50 -4.58 5.17 1.72
CA ILE A 50 -4.33 4.16 0.69
C ILE A 50 -3.65 2.91 1.28
N ILE A 51 -2.64 3.11 2.13
CA ILE A 51 -1.94 2.00 2.79
C ILE A 51 -2.90 1.24 3.72
N GLU A 52 -3.71 1.95 4.49
CA GLU A 52 -4.70 1.37 5.40
C GLU A 52 -5.75 0.53 4.65
N GLU A 53 -6.31 1.07 3.57
CA GLU A 53 -7.27 0.36 2.70
C GLU A 53 -6.65 -0.89 2.08
N PHE A 54 -5.39 -0.81 1.62
CA PHE A 54 -4.70 -1.98 1.08
C PHE A 54 -4.48 -3.05 2.15
N VAL A 55 -3.98 -2.68 3.34
CA VAL A 55 -3.71 -3.64 4.41
C VAL A 55 -4.99 -4.28 4.94
N LEU A 56 -6.03 -3.49 5.20
CA LEU A 56 -7.25 -3.97 5.83
C LEU A 56 -8.21 -4.64 4.85
N ASN A 57 -8.41 -4.07 3.67
CA ASN A 57 -9.44 -4.53 2.73
C ASN A 57 -8.90 -5.40 1.60
N VAL A 58 -7.66 -5.19 1.15
CA VAL A 58 -7.05 -6.05 0.11
C VAL A 58 -6.35 -7.25 0.75
N CYS A 59 -5.45 -7.02 1.70
CA CYS A 59 -4.70 -8.07 2.38
C CYS A 59 -5.49 -8.77 3.50
N GLN A 60 -6.67 -8.27 3.86
CA GLN A 60 -7.48 -8.79 4.96
C GLN A 60 -6.71 -8.82 6.30
N GLY A 61 -5.83 -7.84 6.49
CA GLY A 61 -5.04 -7.64 7.70
C GLY A 61 -5.93 -7.31 8.89
N LYS A 62 -5.50 -7.72 10.09
CA LYS A 62 -6.24 -7.47 11.33
C LYS A 62 -5.57 -6.39 12.16
N LEU A 63 -6.37 -5.48 12.70
CA LEU A 63 -5.96 -4.52 13.72
C LEU A 63 -5.80 -5.23 15.08
N GLY A 64 -4.70 -5.96 15.24
CA GLY A 64 -4.34 -6.64 16.49
C GLY A 64 -2.96 -6.28 17.01
N TRP A 65 -2.14 -5.63 16.19
CA TRP A 65 -0.80 -5.21 16.58
C TRP A 65 -0.87 -3.89 17.33
N THR A 66 -0.64 -3.96 18.63
CA THR A 66 -0.51 -2.80 19.51
C THR A 66 0.66 -3.05 20.46
N MET A 67 1.20 -2.00 21.06
CA MET A 67 2.24 -2.19 22.07
C MET A 67 1.71 -2.98 23.29
N ALA A 68 0.43 -2.85 23.61
CA ALA A 68 -0.20 -3.62 24.69
C ALA A 68 -0.24 -5.13 24.39
N THR A 69 -0.66 -5.53 23.19
CA THR A 69 -0.67 -6.95 22.77
C THR A 69 0.74 -7.50 22.58
N PHE A 70 1.66 -6.65 22.11
CA PHE A 70 3.06 -7.01 21.93
C PHE A 70 3.77 -7.33 23.25
N ILE A 71 3.63 -6.49 24.27
CA ILE A 71 4.31 -6.70 25.58
C ILE A 71 3.96 -8.07 26.17
N GLY A 72 2.67 -8.45 26.17
CA GLY A 72 2.24 -9.76 26.68
C GLY A 72 2.84 -10.92 25.88
N THR A 73 2.87 -10.78 24.55
CA THR A 73 3.46 -11.77 23.64
C THR A 73 4.95 -11.96 23.92
N GLU A 74 5.69 -10.87 24.11
CA GLU A 74 7.13 -10.91 24.34
C GLU A 74 7.51 -11.45 25.73
N ILE A 75 6.75 -11.12 26.78
CA ILE A 75 6.96 -11.69 28.12
C ILE A 75 6.83 -13.21 28.08
N ALA A 76 5.84 -13.74 27.36
CA ALA A 76 5.63 -15.18 27.20
C ALA A 76 6.72 -15.85 26.37
N ARG A 77 7.32 -15.14 25.40
CA ARG A 77 8.40 -15.65 24.55
C ARG A 77 9.76 -15.73 25.28
N ILE A 78 10.04 -14.77 26.15
CA ILE A 78 11.34 -14.63 26.82
C ILE A 78 11.48 -15.55 28.04
N ARG A 79 10.37 -15.86 28.72
CA ARG A 79 10.33 -16.77 29.88
C ARG A 79 10.31 -18.23 29.46
#